data_AF-R6GD13-F1
#
_entry.id   AF-R6GD13-F1
#
_cell.length_a   1.000
_cell.length_b   1.000
_cell.length_c   1.000
_cell.angle_alpha   90.00
_cell.angle_beta   90.00
_cell.angle_gamma   90.00
#
_symmetry.space_group_name_H-M   'P 1'
#
loop_
_entity.id
_entity.type
_entity.pdbx_description
1 polymer ?
#
loop_
_entity_poly.entity_id
_entity_poly.type
_entity_poly.pdbx_seq_one_letter_code
_entity_poly.pdbx_strand_id
1 'polypeptide(L)'
;MHKCKVYITFAIINQYIYIMKTNYLLPPSYKTPGMVLSLLFACGCLYVLFSEQNDLFGKLLYKMSINNAFDEVCIIGLSASLLLTAFSREKDEDECIAHLRMQAWTLAIAVNYLILIVGTLSLYSSEYLSFVFINMFTIPVLFLFIFQWKLYRFRKDNHE
;
A
#
# COMPACT_ATOMS: atom_id res chain seq x y z
N MET A 1 30.16 -20.63 34.95
CA MET A 1 30.02 -19.99 33.61
C MET A 1 28.61 -20.07 33.00
N HIS A 2 27.80 -21.10 33.30
CA HIS A 2 26.43 -21.25 32.75
C HIS A 2 25.42 -20.14 33.12
N LYS A 3 25.49 -19.58 34.34
CA LYS A 3 24.53 -18.57 34.82
C LYS A 3 24.63 -17.23 34.06
N CYS A 4 25.80 -16.90 33.52
CA CYS A 4 26.01 -15.65 32.78
C CYS A 4 25.31 -15.66 31.41
N LYS A 5 25.30 -16.81 30.73
CA LYS A 5 24.69 -16.96 29.40
C LYS A 5 23.16 -16.80 29.44
N VAL A 6 22.52 -17.30 30.49
CA VAL A 6 21.06 -17.17 30.70
C VAL A 6 20.67 -15.71 30.98
N TYR A 7 21.47 -14.99 31.75
CA TYR A 7 21.20 -13.59 32.09
C TYR A 7 21.32 -12.66 30.87
N ILE A 8 22.30 -12.92 30.00
CA ILE A 8 22.47 -12.20 28.72
C ILE A 8 21.28 -12.46 27.80
N THR A 9 20.82 -13.71 27.66
CA THR A 9 19.65 -14.02 26.85
C THR A 9 18.39 -13.34 27.39
N PHE A 10 18.17 -13.36 28.71
CA PHE A 10 17.03 -12.69 29.33
C PHE A 10 17.08 -11.17 29.16
N ALA A 11 18.26 -10.55 29.30
CA ALA A 11 18.45 -9.12 29.07
C ALA A 11 18.20 -8.74 27.60
N ILE A 12 18.65 -9.54 26.62
CA ILE A 12 18.39 -9.32 25.20
C ILE A 12 16.88 -9.44 24.89
N ILE A 13 16.20 -10.43 25.46
CA ILE A 13 14.74 -10.60 25.29
C ILE A 13 14.00 -9.41 25.89
N ASN A 14 14.36 -8.99 27.11
CA ASN A 14 13.71 -7.88 27.80
C ASN A 14 13.98 -6.53 27.09
N GLN A 15 15.17 -6.36 26.51
CA GLN A 15 15.50 -5.21 25.67
C GLN A 15 14.72 -5.22 24.34
N TYR A 16 14.48 -6.38 23.73
CA TYR A 16 13.60 -6.53 22.56
C TYR A 16 12.14 -6.16 22.89
N ILE A 17 11.65 -6.59 24.05
CA ILE A 17 10.31 -6.25 24.55
C ILE A 17 10.19 -4.73 24.81
N TYR A 18 11.25 -4.08 25.31
CA TYR A 18 11.24 -2.63 25.55
C TYR A 18 11.35 -1.78 24.26
N ILE A 19 12.07 -2.28 23.25
CA ILE A 19 12.18 -1.63 21.92
C ILE A 19 10.86 -1.68 21.14
N MET A 20 9.99 -2.66 21.39
CA MET A 20 8.67 -2.78 20.75
C MET A 20 7.63 -1.71 21.16
N LYS A 21 7.97 -0.73 22.01
CA LYS A 21 7.04 0.32 22.45
C LYS A 21 7.07 1.59 21.60
N THR A 22 7.32 1.47 20.30
CA THR A 22 7.34 2.59 19.36
C THR A 22 6.15 2.50 18.42
N ASN A 23 5.11 3.30 18.69
CA ASN A 23 3.97 3.47 17.80
C ASN A 23 4.41 4.29 16.58
N TYR A 24 4.97 3.62 15.56
CA TYR A 24 5.29 4.23 14.25
C TYR A 24 4.06 4.40 13.34
N LEU A 25 2.87 4.06 13.83
CA LEU A 25 1.64 4.12 13.05
C LEU A 25 1.03 5.51 13.14
N LEU A 26 0.58 6.02 11.99
CA LEU A 26 -0.09 7.31 11.90
C LEU A 26 -1.43 7.25 12.66
N PRO A 27 -1.87 8.34 13.31
CA PRO A 27 -3.11 8.33 14.08
C PRO A 27 -4.32 7.95 13.19
N PRO A 28 -5.37 7.35 13.78
CA PRO A 28 -6.49 6.75 13.04
C PRO A 28 -7.29 7.75 12.19
N SER A 29 -7.21 9.04 12.50
CA SER A 29 -7.86 10.12 11.74
C SER A 29 -7.31 10.29 10.32
N TYR A 30 -6.12 9.75 10.02
CA TYR A 30 -5.49 9.89 8.70
C TYR A 30 -5.92 8.82 7.69
N LYS A 31 -6.64 7.78 8.14
CA LYS A 31 -7.11 6.70 7.27
C LYS A 31 -8.13 7.18 6.23
N THR A 32 -9.15 7.92 6.67
CA THR A 32 -10.21 8.46 5.80
C THR A 32 -9.72 9.49 4.79
N PRO A 33 -8.94 10.53 5.16
CA PRO A 33 -8.41 11.47 4.18
C PRO A 33 -7.40 10.80 3.25
N GLY A 34 -6.59 9.85 3.74
CA GLY A 34 -5.68 9.06 2.92
C GLY A 34 -6.41 8.27 1.83
N MET A 35 -7.51 7.58 2.19
CA MET A 35 -8.32 6.84 1.22
C MET A 35 -8.92 7.77 0.16
N VAL A 36 -9.52 8.89 0.56
CA VAL A 36 -10.11 9.86 -0.38
C VAL A 36 -9.05 10.43 -1.33
N LEU A 37 -7.88 10.78 -0.79
CA LEU A 37 -6.78 11.33 -1.57
C LEU A 37 -6.19 10.30 -2.55
N SER A 38 -6.07 9.04 -2.12
CA SER A 38 -5.62 7.95 -2.99
C SER A 38 -6.58 7.70 -4.15
N LEU A 39 -7.88 7.79 -3.91
CA LEU A 39 -8.90 7.66 -4.96
C LEU A 39 -8.81 8.81 -5.97
N LEU A 40 -8.63 10.05 -5.49
CA LEU A 40 -8.49 11.22 -6.33
C LEU A 40 -7.27 11.13 -7.27
N PHE A 41 -6.09 10.79 -6.72
CA PHE A 41 -4.88 10.64 -7.52
C PHE A 41 -4.92 9.40 -8.42
N ALA A 42 -5.60 8.31 -8.01
CA ALA A 42 -5.80 7.16 -8.87
C ALA A 42 -6.66 7.51 -10.09
N CYS A 43 -7.74 8.28 -9.92
CA CYS A 43 -8.52 8.82 -11.03
C CYS A 43 -7.69 9.74 -11.93
N GLY A 44 -6.83 10.58 -11.36
CA GLY A 44 -5.88 11.41 -12.11
C GLY A 44 -4.90 10.59 -12.95
N CYS A 45 -4.29 9.55 -12.38
CA CYS A 45 -3.40 8.63 -13.09
C CYS A 45 -4.13 7.88 -14.21
N LEU A 46 -5.36 7.40 -13.98
CA LEU A 46 -6.16 6.77 -15.03
C LEU A 46 -6.47 7.76 -16.16
N TYR A 47 -6.84 8.99 -15.85
CA TYR A 47 -7.06 10.03 -16.85
C TYR A 47 -5.81 10.26 -17.71
N VAL A 48 -4.62 10.35 -17.10
CA VAL A 48 -3.35 10.50 -17.83
C VAL A 48 -3.09 9.30 -18.76
N LEU A 49 -3.30 8.07 -18.27
CA LEU A 49 -3.11 6.84 -19.07
C LEU A 49 -4.08 6.76 -20.27
N PHE A 50 -5.35 7.13 -20.08
CA PHE A 50 -6.35 7.10 -21.17
C PHE A 50 -6.27 8.31 -22.10
N SER A 51 -5.74 9.45 -21.64
CA SER A 51 -5.59 10.68 -22.43
C SER A 51 -4.53 10.55 -23.53
N GLU A 52 -3.57 9.64 -23.41
CA GLU A 52 -2.64 9.35 -24.52
C GLU A 52 -3.39 8.78 -25.75
N GLN A 53 -4.55 8.15 -25.56
CA GLN A 53 -5.16 7.30 -26.58
C GLN A 53 -6.38 7.92 -27.29
N ASN A 54 -6.93 9.07 -26.85
CA ASN A 54 -8.19 9.61 -27.39
C ASN A 54 -8.15 11.11 -27.74
N ASP A 55 -8.30 11.38 -29.03
CA ASP A 55 -8.93 12.55 -29.67
C ASP A 55 -8.47 13.99 -29.38
N LEU A 56 -8.78 14.88 -30.35
CA LEU A 56 -8.47 16.32 -30.41
C LEU A 56 -8.76 17.10 -29.11
N PHE A 57 -9.77 16.66 -28.33
CA PHE A 57 -10.15 17.25 -27.05
C PHE A 57 -9.14 16.95 -25.93
N GLY A 58 -8.55 15.74 -25.93
CA GLY A 58 -7.46 15.37 -25.02
C GLY A 58 -6.20 16.20 -25.26
N LYS A 59 -5.87 16.50 -26.52
CA LYS A 59 -4.77 17.43 -26.87
C LYS A 59 -5.04 18.88 -26.46
N LEU A 60 -6.29 19.36 -26.58
CA LEU A 60 -6.67 20.72 -26.19
C LEU A 60 -6.61 20.91 -24.67
N LEU A 61 -7.06 19.92 -23.90
CA LEU A 61 -7.01 19.93 -22.44
C LEU A 61 -5.59 19.65 -21.90
N TYR A 62 -4.80 18.80 -22.54
CA TYR A 62 -3.36 18.64 -22.24
C TYR A 62 -2.59 19.94 -22.43
N LYS A 63 -2.93 20.70 -23.48
CA LYS A 63 -2.34 22.03 -23.73
C LYS A 63 -2.79 23.09 -22.71
N MET A 64 -3.95 22.91 -22.08
CA MET A 64 -4.47 23.76 -21.00
C MET A 64 -3.97 23.31 -19.61
N SER A 65 -3.65 22.03 -19.44
CA SER A 65 -3.12 21.42 -18.23
C SER A 65 -1.60 21.48 -18.24
N ILE A 66 -1.07 22.62 -17.79
CA ILE A 66 0.28 22.86 -17.24
C ILE A 66 1.33 21.75 -17.55
N ASN A 67 2.19 22.02 -18.52
CA ASN A 67 3.55 21.49 -18.74
C ASN A 67 3.94 20.25 -17.91
N ASN A 68 4.02 19.04 -18.48
CA ASN A 68 4.79 17.83 -18.08
C ASN A 68 5.02 17.51 -16.57
N ALA A 69 4.34 18.15 -15.63
CA ALA A 69 4.56 18.06 -14.19
C ALA A 69 3.31 17.50 -13.50
N PHE A 70 2.17 17.47 -14.21
CA PHE A 70 0.92 16.94 -13.67
C PHE A 70 0.97 15.43 -13.48
N ASP A 71 1.59 14.71 -14.41
CA ASP A 71 1.86 13.27 -14.32
C ASP A 71 2.80 12.93 -13.15
N GLU A 72 3.89 13.68 -13.00
CA GLU A 72 4.81 13.54 -11.87
C GLU A 72 4.10 13.77 -10.52
N VAL A 73 3.31 14.84 -10.42
CA VAL A 73 2.52 15.15 -9.22
C VAL A 73 1.48 14.06 -8.94
N CYS A 74 0.83 13.50 -9.96
CA CYS A 74 -0.13 12.42 -9.77
C CYS A 74 0.54 11.15 -9.23
N ILE A 75 1.70 10.76 -9.76
CA ILE A 75 2.46 9.58 -9.33
C ILE A 75 2.96 9.74 -7.89
N ILE A 76 3.52 10.90 -7.56
CA ILE A 76 4.01 11.22 -6.21
C ILE A 76 2.83 11.31 -5.23
N GLY A 77 1.74 11.95 -5.63
CA GLY A 77 0.51 12.05 -4.83
C GLY A 77 -0.14 10.70 -4.55
N LEU A 78 -0.22 9.84 -5.57
CA LEU A 78 -0.76 8.48 -5.44
C LEU A 78 0.10 7.62 -4.51
N SER A 79 1.42 7.63 -4.69
CA SER A 79 2.32 6.86 -3.82
C SER A 79 2.27 7.34 -2.37
N ALA A 80 2.33 8.65 -2.13
CA ALA A 80 2.25 9.22 -0.79
C ALA A 80 0.91 8.92 -0.11
N SER A 81 -0.21 9.09 -0.81
CA SER A 81 -1.54 8.82 -0.26
C SER A 81 -1.79 7.34 0.06
N LEU A 82 -1.32 6.43 -0.80
CA LEU A 82 -1.37 4.99 -0.54
C LEU A 82 -0.55 4.61 0.70
N LEU A 83 0.66 5.17 0.84
CA LEU A 83 1.50 4.93 2.02
C LEU A 83 0.85 5.49 3.30
N LEU A 84 0.34 6.72 3.26
CA LEU A 84 -0.38 7.32 4.38
C LEU A 84 -1.58 6.46 4.82
N THR A 85 -2.31 5.91 3.86
CA THR A 85 -3.45 5.02 4.14
C THR A 85 -2.99 3.68 4.71
N ALA A 86 -1.94 3.10 4.14
CA ALA A 86 -1.43 1.79 4.54
C ALA A 86 -0.80 1.78 5.95
N PHE A 87 -0.16 2.89 6.35
CA PHE A 87 0.45 3.06 7.67
C PHE A 87 -0.46 3.74 8.70
N SER A 88 -1.73 4.00 8.37
CA SER A 88 -2.69 4.52 9.34
C SER A 88 -3.11 3.43 10.34
N ARG A 89 -3.15 3.82 11.61
CA ARG A 89 -3.54 2.97 12.75
C ARG A 89 -5.04 2.66 12.71
N GLU A 90 -5.42 1.46 13.13
CA GLU A 90 -6.83 1.14 13.39
C GLU A 90 -7.24 1.66 14.79
N LYS A 91 -8.51 2.02 14.98
CA LYS A 91 -9.00 2.55 16.28
C LYS A 91 -8.75 1.56 17.43
N ASP A 92 -8.99 0.28 17.17
CA ASP A 92 -8.78 -0.81 18.12
C ASP A 92 -7.62 -1.67 17.63
N GLU A 93 -6.40 -1.20 17.87
CA GLU A 93 -5.19 -1.91 17.44
C GLU A 93 -4.64 -2.79 18.56
N ASP A 94 -5.11 -4.04 18.56
CA ASP A 94 -4.61 -5.12 19.41
C ASP A 94 -3.47 -5.89 18.74
N GLU A 95 -2.74 -6.68 19.53
CA GLU A 95 -1.65 -7.55 19.05
C GLU A 95 -2.10 -8.48 17.90
N CYS A 96 -3.34 -8.96 17.96
CA CYS A 96 -3.94 -9.77 16.90
C CYS A 96 -4.09 -9.00 15.58
N ILE A 97 -4.52 -7.73 15.64
CA ILE A 97 -4.66 -6.86 14.45
C ILE A 97 -3.30 -6.51 13.86
N ALA A 98 -2.29 -6.28 14.70
CA ALA A 98 -0.92 -6.07 14.25
C ALA A 98 -0.38 -7.30 13.49
N HIS A 99 -0.64 -8.51 14.01
CA HIS A 99 -0.28 -9.75 13.32
C HIS A 99 -1.06 -9.94 12.01
N LEU A 100 -2.36 -9.62 12.00
CA LEU A 100 -3.20 -9.67 10.80
C LEU A 100 -2.68 -8.76 9.69
N ARG A 101 -2.22 -7.56 10.06
CA ARG A 101 -1.59 -6.61 9.14
C ARG A 101 -0.31 -7.17 8.54
N MET A 102 0.56 -7.77 9.36
CA MET A 102 1.79 -8.39 8.87
C MET A 102 1.48 -9.51 7.88
N GLN A 103 0.52 -10.38 8.20
CA GLN A 103 0.08 -11.42 7.26
C GLN A 103 -0.56 -10.85 5.99
N ALA A 104 -1.25 -9.72 6.05
CA ALA A 104 -1.80 -9.05 4.88
C ALA A 104 -0.68 -8.52 3.97
N TRP A 105 0.38 -7.92 4.53
CA TRP A 105 1.56 -7.50 3.76
C TRP A 105 2.23 -8.68 3.04
N THR A 106 2.46 -9.79 3.73
CA THR A 106 3.06 -10.98 3.13
C THR A 106 2.22 -11.52 1.97
N LEU A 107 0.90 -11.61 2.14
CA LEU A 107 0.00 -12.11 1.09
C LEU A 107 -0.09 -11.15 -0.09
N ALA A 108 -0.13 -9.83 0.16
CA ALA A 108 -0.16 -8.82 -0.90
C ALA A 108 1.10 -8.89 -1.78
N ILE A 109 2.27 -9.00 -1.16
CA ILE A 109 3.54 -9.15 -1.88
C ILE A 109 3.54 -10.45 -2.68
N ALA A 110 3.15 -11.59 -2.07
CA ALA A 110 3.12 -12.88 -2.76
C ALA A 110 2.21 -12.86 -4.00
N VAL A 111 0.99 -12.31 -3.87
CA VAL A 111 0.04 -12.19 -4.98
C VAL A 111 0.56 -11.22 -6.04
N ASN A 112 1.13 -10.08 -5.66
CA ASN A 112 1.68 -9.12 -6.61
C ASN A 112 2.78 -9.72 -7.48
N TYR A 113 3.71 -10.46 -6.88
CA TYR A 113 4.79 -11.10 -7.63
C TYR A 113 4.28 -12.22 -8.53
N LEU A 114 3.23 -12.95 -8.12
CA LEU A 114 2.58 -13.93 -9.00
C LEU A 114 1.97 -13.25 -10.23
N ILE A 115 1.26 -12.13 -10.05
CA ILE A 115 0.70 -11.31 -11.14
C ILE A 115 1.83 -10.78 -12.03
N LEU A 116 2.91 -10.27 -11.45
CA LEU A 116 4.06 -9.77 -12.19
C LEU A 116 4.68 -10.85 -13.08
N ILE A 117 4.95 -12.05 -12.54
CA ILE A 117 5.53 -13.17 -13.30
C ILE A 117 4.61 -13.56 -14.46
N VAL A 118 3.31 -13.74 -14.19
CA VAL A 118 2.34 -14.10 -15.24
C VAL A 118 2.26 -13.01 -16.32
N GLY A 119 2.26 -11.74 -15.92
CA GLY A 119 2.24 -10.60 -16.84
C GLY A 119 3.48 -10.51 -17.70
N THR A 120 4.67 -10.71 -17.12
CA THR A 120 5.94 -10.73 -17.87
C THR A 120 6.01 -11.87 -18.88
N LEU A 121 5.38 -13.01 -18.59
CA LEU A 121 5.32 -14.14 -19.54
C LEU A 121 4.28 -13.94 -20.65
N SER A 122 3.27 -13.09 -20.43
CA SER A 122 2.11 -12.96 -21.33
C SER A 122 2.14 -11.71 -22.21
N LEU A 123 2.74 -10.60 -21.74
CA LEU A 123 2.71 -9.30 -22.40
C LEU A 123 4.05 -8.96 -23.06
N TYR A 124 3.99 -8.24 -24.19
CA TYR A 124 5.18 -7.83 -24.95
C TYR A 124 5.11 -6.35 -25.36
N SER A 125 6.26 -5.76 -25.64
CA SER A 125 6.42 -4.41 -26.20
C SER A 125 5.77 -3.29 -25.35
N SER A 126 4.87 -2.49 -25.92
CA SER A 126 4.28 -1.32 -25.25
C SER A 126 3.31 -1.69 -24.13
N GLU A 127 2.56 -2.78 -24.29
CA GLU A 127 1.58 -3.24 -23.29
C GLU A 127 2.27 -3.68 -21.99
N TYR A 128 3.46 -4.29 -22.12
CA TYR A 128 4.28 -4.67 -20.97
C TYR A 128 4.74 -3.44 -20.17
N LEU A 129 5.11 -2.35 -20.84
CA LEU A 129 5.55 -1.12 -20.17
C LEU A 129 4.43 -0.54 -19.30
N SER A 130 3.23 -0.38 -19.88
CA SER A 130 2.04 0.08 -19.14
C SER A 130 1.67 -0.85 -17.99
N PHE A 131 1.80 -2.17 -18.19
CA PHE A 131 1.56 -3.15 -17.14
C PHE A 131 2.51 -3.00 -15.95
N VAL A 132 3.83 -2.86 -16.19
CA VAL A 132 4.81 -2.67 -15.10
C VAL A 132 4.56 -1.36 -14.35
N PHE A 133 4.17 -0.28 -15.06
CA PHE A 133 3.79 0.98 -14.42
C PHE A 133 2.62 0.82 -13.45
N ILE A 134 1.56 0.11 -13.85
CA ILE A 134 0.40 -0.18 -12.99
C ILE A 134 0.83 -1.12 -11.84
N ASN A 135 1.70 -2.10 -12.10
CA ASN A 135 2.17 -3.05 -11.10
C ASN A 135 2.88 -2.37 -9.92
N MET A 136 3.56 -1.24 -10.15
CA MET A 136 4.27 -0.48 -9.11
C MET A 136 3.37 -0.05 -7.95
N PHE A 137 2.09 0.23 -8.21
CA PHE A 137 1.11 0.62 -7.19
C PHE A 137 0.27 -0.56 -6.67
N THR A 138 0.42 -1.75 -7.25
CA THR A 138 -0.47 -2.88 -6.98
C THR A 138 -0.22 -3.49 -5.60
N ILE A 139 1.02 -3.50 -5.09
CA ILE A 139 1.34 -3.99 -3.73
C ILE A 139 0.53 -3.25 -2.64
N PRO A 140 0.64 -1.90 -2.48
CA PRO A 140 -0.09 -1.20 -1.43
C PRO A 140 -1.62 -1.28 -1.61
N VAL A 141 -2.12 -1.32 -2.84
CA VAL A 141 -3.55 -1.49 -3.14
C VAL A 141 -4.04 -2.88 -2.70
N LEU A 142 -3.32 -3.95 -3.07
CA LEU A 142 -3.64 -5.31 -2.64
C LEU A 142 -3.59 -5.44 -1.12
N PHE A 143 -2.56 -4.86 -0.50
CA PHE A 143 -2.44 -4.83 0.96
C PHE A 143 -3.68 -4.20 1.61
N LEU A 144 -4.10 -3.01 1.16
CA LEU A 144 -5.29 -2.32 1.68
C LEU A 144 -6.54 -3.18 1.54
N PHE A 145 -6.73 -3.81 0.38
CA PHE A 145 -7.88 -4.67 0.12
C PHE A 145 -7.89 -5.91 1.03
N ILE A 146 -6.78 -6.66 1.06
CA ILE A 146 -6.64 -7.89 1.86
C ILE A 146 -6.78 -7.57 3.35
N PHE A 147 -6.17 -6.49 3.82
CA PHE A 147 -6.23 -6.09 5.22
C PHE A 147 -7.67 -5.77 5.65
N GLN A 148 -8.41 -4.97 4.86
CA GLN A 148 -9.80 -4.63 5.16
C GLN A 148 -10.71 -5.86 5.14
N TRP A 149 -10.52 -6.77 4.18
CA TRP A 149 -11.27 -8.02 4.14
C TRP A 149 -10.97 -8.90 5.35
N LYS A 150 -9.68 -9.12 5.67
CA LYS A 150 -9.27 -9.89 6.84
C LYS A 150 -9.83 -9.29 8.13
N LEU A 151 -9.80 -7.97 8.26
CA LEU A 151 -10.32 -7.25 9.43
C LEU A 151 -11.85 -7.37 9.54
N TYR A 152 -12.58 -7.28 8.42
CA TYR A 152 -14.02 -7.51 8.40
C TYR A 152 -14.38 -8.93 8.85
N ARG A 153 -13.67 -9.93 8.32
CA ARG A 153 -13.86 -11.33 8.72
C ARG A 153 -13.54 -11.56 10.19
N PHE A 154 -12.40 -11.04 10.68
CA PHE A 154 -12.01 -11.15 12.08
C PHE A 154 -13.06 -10.55 13.02
N ARG A 155 -13.64 -9.38 12.69
CA ARG A 155 -14.72 -8.80 13.50
C ARG A 155 -15.97 -9.67 13.50
N LYS A 156 -16.37 -10.22 12.34
CA LYS A 156 -17.52 -11.11 12.26
C LYS A 156 -17.36 -12.34 13.16
N ASP A 157 -16.20 -12.98 13.11
CA ASP A 157 -15.91 -14.21 13.89
C ASP A 157 -15.86 -13.97 15.42
N ASN A 158 -15.64 -12.72 15.88
CA ASN A 158 -15.65 -12.37 17.31
C ASN A 158 -17.01 -11.84 17.83
N HIS A 159 -17.95 -11.53 16.92
CA HIS A 159 -19.30 -11.08 17.28
C HIS A 159 -20.33 -12.23 17.26
N GLU A 160 -19.93 -13.43 16.85
CA GLU A 160 -20.66 -14.71 17.01
C GLU A 160 -20.18 -15.44 18.27
#